data_AF-A0A2M6YK70-F1
#
_entry.id   AF-A0A2M6YK70-F1
#
_cell.length_a   1.000
_cell.length_b   1.000
_cell.length_c   1.000
_cell.angle_alpha   90.00
_cell.angle_beta   90.00
_cell.angle_gamma   90.00
#
_symmetry.space_group_name_H-M   'P 1'
#
loop_
_entity.id
_entity.type
_entity.pdbx_description
1 polymer ?
#
loop_
_entity_poly.entity_id
_entity_poly.type
_entity_poly.pdbx_seq_one_letter_code
_entity_poly.pdbx_strand_id
1 'polypeptide(L)'
;MKGLRLFPCFRVLHKNSNWEGGYRVPALVRWPGAIKPGTQINDITSLEDLMPTLMAAAGEPDIKAKLLAGHTVGDQTHKVHVDGYNLMPALQEKGEWPRHEFFHWSDSGSLVGLRYDRWKIVFQEQRAHGFDVWQEPMVTLRMPKLFDLRADPFERADHESIGYSKWRVEHAYAILPAVGYVSQHLGTHADFPPRQKAGTFGLDQVLQKLQEGGEK
;
A
#
# COMPACT_ATOMS: atom_id res chain seq x y z
N MET A 1 -14.06 -28.48 -14.99
CA MET A 1 -13.04 -27.48 -15.38
C MET A 1 -13.64 -26.11 -15.19
N LYS A 2 -13.27 -25.38 -14.12
CA LYS A 2 -13.80 -24.03 -13.88
C LYS A 2 -12.92 -23.03 -14.64
N GLY A 3 -13.56 -22.28 -15.53
CA GLY A 3 -12.92 -21.35 -16.46
C GLY A 3 -11.99 -20.36 -15.77
N LEU A 4 -10.80 -20.22 -16.35
CA LEU A 4 -9.88 -19.14 -16.08
C LEU A 4 -10.57 -17.84 -16.53
N ARG A 5 -11.16 -17.09 -15.61
CA ARG A 5 -11.54 -15.70 -15.90
C ARG A 5 -10.25 -14.90 -15.98
N LEU A 6 -9.81 -14.60 -17.20
CA LEU A 6 -8.85 -13.53 -17.44
C LEU A 6 -9.48 -12.25 -16.89
N PHE A 7 -8.96 -11.73 -15.79
CA PHE A 7 -9.35 -10.38 -15.35
C PHE A 7 -8.91 -9.40 -16.44
N PRO A 8 -9.77 -8.46 -16.88
CA PRO A 8 -9.35 -7.45 -17.84
C PRO A 8 -8.17 -6.67 -17.28
N CYS A 9 -7.22 -6.35 -18.14
CA CYS A 9 -5.99 -5.64 -17.82
C CYS A 9 -6.32 -4.33 -17.08
N PHE A 10 -5.74 -4.15 -15.88
CA PHE A 10 -5.83 -2.89 -15.15
C PHE A 10 -5.28 -1.73 -15.99
N ARG A 11 -5.68 -0.47 -15.69
CA ARG A 11 -5.13 0.70 -16.39
C ARG A 11 -3.61 0.58 -16.38
N VAL A 12 -3.11 0.39 -17.59
CA VAL A 12 -1.76 0.04 -18.04
C VAL A 12 -0.79 -0.40 -16.93
N LEU A 13 -0.37 -1.68 -16.98
CA LEU A 13 0.66 -2.28 -16.12
C LEU A 13 1.97 -1.46 -16.17
N HIS A 14 2.11 -0.51 -15.25
CA HIS A 14 3.32 0.29 -15.12
C HIS A 14 3.86 0.17 -13.69
N LYS A 15 4.96 -0.56 -13.58
CA LYS A 15 5.87 -0.44 -12.45
C LYS A 15 6.29 1.03 -12.30
N ASN A 16 6.45 1.48 -11.06
CA ASN A 16 6.80 2.86 -10.72
C ASN A 16 5.70 3.91 -10.97
N SER A 17 4.43 3.53 -10.81
CA SER A 17 3.30 4.45 -10.88
C SER A 17 2.42 4.34 -9.63
N ASN A 18 1.63 5.39 -9.34
CA ASN A 18 0.67 5.43 -8.23
C ASN A 18 -0.64 4.66 -8.50
N TRP A 19 -0.83 4.16 -9.73
CA TRP A 19 -2.06 3.52 -10.20
C TRP A 19 -2.14 2.04 -9.74
N GLU A 20 -3.33 1.44 -9.76
CA GLU A 20 -3.53 0.04 -9.33
C GLU A 20 -2.61 -0.92 -10.08
N GLY A 21 -2.32 -0.67 -11.36
CA GLY A 21 -1.42 -1.48 -12.17
C GLY A 21 0.02 -1.55 -11.66
N GLY A 22 0.45 -0.63 -10.77
CA GLY A 22 1.77 -0.62 -10.15
C GLY A 22 1.86 -1.42 -8.84
N TYR A 23 0.75 -1.59 -8.12
CA TYR A 23 0.72 -2.20 -6.77
C TYR A 23 -0.07 -3.50 -6.72
N ARG A 24 -1.14 -3.62 -7.52
CA ARG A 24 -2.01 -4.79 -7.52
C ARG A 24 -1.35 -5.92 -8.29
N VAL A 25 -1.11 -7.03 -7.60
CA VAL A 25 -0.49 -8.23 -8.15
C VAL A 25 -1.38 -9.46 -7.94
N PRO A 26 -1.25 -10.51 -8.78
CA PRO A 26 -1.90 -11.78 -8.49
C PRO A 26 -1.28 -12.43 -7.25
N ALA A 27 -2.12 -12.93 -6.34
CA ALA A 27 -1.70 -13.70 -5.19
C ALA A 27 -2.50 -15.01 -5.11
N LEU A 28 -1.80 -16.14 -5.05
CA LEU A 28 -2.39 -17.46 -4.84
C LEU A 28 -1.74 -18.10 -3.62
N VAL A 29 -2.60 -18.57 -2.70
CA VAL A 29 -2.17 -19.32 -1.51
C VAL A 29 -2.85 -20.68 -1.53
N ARG A 30 -2.06 -21.74 -1.34
CA ARG A 30 -2.56 -23.11 -1.22
C ARG A 30 -2.12 -23.69 0.11
N TRP A 31 -3.08 -23.99 0.97
CA TRP A 31 -2.81 -24.60 2.26
C TRP A 31 -3.87 -25.66 2.60
N PRO A 32 -3.60 -26.94 2.29
CA PRO A 32 -4.51 -28.04 2.61
C PRO A 32 -4.79 -28.11 4.12
N GLY A 33 -6.06 -28.25 4.50
CA GLY A 33 -6.48 -28.33 5.89
C GLY A 33 -6.64 -26.99 6.61
N ALA A 34 -6.10 -25.89 6.07
CA ALA A 34 -6.28 -24.54 6.62
C ALA A 34 -7.18 -23.67 5.75
N ILE A 35 -7.01 -23.73 4.42
CA ILE A 35 -7.75 -22.91 3.46
C ILE A 35 -8.59 -23.83 2.57
N LYS A 36 -9.87 -23.52 2.46
CA LYS A 36 -10.78 -24.24 1.58
C LYS A 36 -10.36 -24.08 0.10
N PRO A 37 -10.22 -25.18 -0.67
CA PRO A 37 -9.84 -25.08 -2.07
C PRO A 37 -10.83 -24.26 -2.90
N GLY A 38 -10.31 -23.36 -3.73
CA GLY A 38 -11.13 -22.54 -4.62
C GLY A 38 -11.79 -21.33 -3.96
N THR A 39 -11.44 -21.02 -2.71
CA THR A 39 -11.83 -19.76 -2.06
C THR A 39 -11.31 -18.57 -2.84
N GLN A 40 -12.16 -17.56 -3.01
CA GLN A 40 -11.84 -16.29 -3.65
C GLN A 40 -11.99 -15.18 -2.62
N ILE A 41 -10.92 -14.42 -2.42
CA ILE A 41 -10.87 -13.33 -1.44
C ILE A 41 -10.69 -12.04 -2.24
N ASN A 42 -11.60 -11.09 -2.02
CA ASN A 42 -11.59 -9.79 -2.69
C ASN A 42 -11.30 -8.63 -1.72
N ASP A 43 -10.88 -8.96 -0.51
CA ASP A 43 -10.49 -8.01 0.52
C ASP A 43 -9.05 -7.53 0.30
N ILE A 44 -8.66 -6.47 1.01
CA ILE A 44 -7.36 -5.83 0.80
C ILE A 44 -6.28 -6.70 1.44
N THR A 45 -5.29 -7.12 0.66
CA THR A 45 -4.13 -7.87 1.14
C THR A 45 -2.87 -7.16 0.74
N SER A 46 -1.94 -7.01 1.69
CA SER A 46 -0.59 -6.51 1.44
C SER A 46 0.42 -7.65 1.52
N LEU A 47 1.56 -7.49 0.85
CA LEU A 47 2.70 -8.39 1.03
C LEU A 47 3.21 -8.36 2.50
N GLU A 48 3.03 -7.22 3.18
CA GLU A 48 3.34 -7.03 4.60
C GLU A 48 2.61 -8.02 5.51
N ASP A 49 1.42 -8.48 5.10
CA ASP A 49 0.59 -9.41 5.88
C ASP A 49 1.18 -10.83 5.91
N LEU A 50 2.06 -11.17 4.97
CA LEU A 50 2.64 -12.51 4.92
C LEU A 50 3.48 -12.80 6.15
N MET A 51 4.28 -11.84 6.63
CA MET A 51 5.14 -12.07 7.79
C MET A 51 4.32 -12.44 9.05
N PRO A 52 3.37 -11.62 9.55
CA PRO A 52 2.58 -11.99 10.72
C PRO A 52 1.71 -13.23 10.48
N THR A 53 1.22 -13.46 9.26
CA THR A 53 0.43 -14.66 8.93
C THR A 53 1.29 -15.94 8.99
N LEU A 54 2.52 -15.91 8.48
CA LEU A 54 3.46 -17.04 8.53
C LEU A 54 4.00 -17.26 9.95
N MET A 55 4.19 -16.21 10.74
CA MET A 55 4.56 -16.36 12.14
C MET A 55 3.42 -16.99 12.96
N ALA A 56 2.18 -16.58 12.71
CA ALA A 56 1.02 -17.25 13.29
C ALA A 56 0.94 -18.73 12.90
N ALA A 57 1.28 -19.07 11.65
CA ALA A 57 1.40 -20.46 11.19
C ALA A 57 2.44 -21.26 11.99
N ALA A 58 3.56 -20.61 12.33
CA ALA A 58 4.65 -21.20 13.11
C ALA A 58 4.37 -21.26 14.63
N GLY A 59 3.17 -20.85 15.07
CA GLY A 59 2.77 -20.86 16.48
C GLY A 59 2.99 -19.54 17.22
N GLU A 60 3.28 -18.45 16.51
CA GLU A 60 3.57 -17.14 17.09
C GLU A 60 2.61 -16.05 16.58
N PRO A 61 1.32 -16.10 16.97
CA PRO A 61 0.27 -15.24 16.41
C PRO A 61 0.37 -13.76 16.82
N ASP A 62 1.06 -13.47 17.93
CA ASP A 62 1.13 -12.13 18.53
C ASP A 62 2.45 -11.41 18.23
N ILE A 63 3.18 -11.86 17.20
CA ILE A 63 4.52 -11.35 16.86
C ILE A 63 4.55 -9.83 16.67
N LYS A 64 3.48 -9.24 16.11
CA LYS A 64 3.36 -7.79 15.91
C LYS A 64 3.39 -7.04 17.23
N ALA A 65 2.61 -7.47 18.22
CA ALA A 65 2.59 -6.86 19.55
C ALA A 65 3.94 -7.03 20.27
N LYS A 66 4.57 -8.21 20.13
CA LYS A 66 5.90 -8.49 20.69
C LYS A 66 6.97 -7.56 20.11
N LEU A 67 7.02 -7.40 18.79
CA LEU A 67 8.00 -6.55 18.11
C LEU A 67 7.80 -5.05 18.41
N LEU A 68 6.57 -4.60 18.64
CA LEU A 68 6.27 -3.24 19.09
C LEU A 68 6.84 -2.96 20.49
N ALA A 69 6.72 -3.92 21.41
CA ALA A 69 7.25 -3.82 22.77
C ALA A 69 8.77 -3.98 22.84
N GLY A 70 9.38 -4.58 21.82
CA GLY A 70 10.77 -5.01 21.83
C GLY A 70 10.86 -6.51 22.13
N HIS A 71 11.22 -7.30 21.12
CA HIS A 71 11.29 -8.76 21.21
C HIS A 71 12.68 -9.26 20.86
N THR A 72 13.22 -10.15 21.69
CA THR A 72 14.53 -10.76 21.48
C THR A 72 14.39 -12.06 20.69
N VAL A 73 15.09 -12.13 19.55
CA VAL A 73 15.17 -13.31 18.69
C VAL A 73 16.63 -13.72 18.60
N GLY A 74 16.97 -14.88 19.20
CA GLY A 74 18.38 -15.26 19.40
C GLY A 74 19.10 -14.26 20.29
N ASP A 75 20.20 -13.69 19.80
CA ASP A 75 21.04 -12.73 20.53
C ASP A 75 20.66 -11.26 20.25
N GLN A 76 19.66 -11.00 19.40
CA GLN A 76 19.31 -9.64 18.95
C GLN A 76 17.93 -9.23 19.46
N THR A 77 17.84 -7.99 19.95
CA THR A 77 16.55 -7.38 20.36
C THR A 77 16.06 -6.46 19.25
N HIS A 78 14.83 -6.71 18.79
CA HIS A 78 14.19 -5.94 17.73
C HIS A 78 12.98 -5.19 18.29
N LYS A 79 13.01 -3.85 18.15
CA LYS A 79 11.87 -2.97 18.41
C LYS A 79 11.44 -2.36 17.07
N VAL A 80 10.40 -2.90 16.46
CA VAL A 80 10.00 -2.58 15.07
C VAL A 80 8.48 -2.53 14.97
N HIS A 81 7.97 -1.52 14.27
CA HIS A 81 6.56 -1.44 13.88
C HIS A 81 6.34 -2.30 12.63
N VAL A 82 5.45 -3.28 12.73
CA VAL A 82 5.09 -4.17 11.60
C VAL A 82 3.69 -3.80 11.15
N ASP A 83 3.55 -3.33 9.91
CA ASP A 83 2.26 -2.85 9.40
C ASP A 83 1.30 -3.99 9.00
N GLY A 84 1.84 -5.17 8.72
CA GLY A 84 1.06 -6.37 8.36
C GLY A 84 0.05 -6.81 9.43
N TYR A 85 -0.97 -7.56 8.98
CA TYR A 85 -1.98 -8.21 9.81
C TYR A 85 -1.89 -9.73 9.71
N ASN A 86 -2.24 -10.42 10.79
CA ASN A 86 -2.39 -11.87 10.77
C ASN A 86 -3.71 -12.25 10.08
N LEU A 87 -3.61 -12.85 8.89
CA LEU A 87 -4.76 -13.25 8.09
C LEU A 87 -5.28 -14.65 8.43
N MET A 88 -4.57 -15.42 9.27
CA MET A 88 -4.93 -16.82 9.56
C MET A 88 -6.37 -17.01 10.05
N PRO A 89 -6.90 -16.18 10.97
CA PRO A 89 -8.29 -16.34 11.41
C PRO A 89 -9.30 -16.16 10.26
N ALA A 90 -9.08 -15.17 9.40
CA ALA A 90 -9.95 -14.90 8.26
C ALA A 90 -9.83 -15.99 7.18
N LEU A 91 -8.61 -16.46 6.90
CA LEU A 91 -8.33 -17.54 5.94
C LEU A 91 -8.97 -18.88 6.35
N GLN A 92 -9.17 -19.10 7.66
CA GLN A 92 -9.83 -20.27 8.22
C GLN A 92 -11.36 -20.08 8.38
N GLU A 93 -11.93 -18.98 7.88
CA GLU A 93 -13.36 -18.63 8.04
C GLU A 93 -13.78 -18.50 9.52
N LYS A 94 -12.85 -18.12 10.40
CA LYS A 94 -13.06 -17.97 11.86
C LYS A 94 -13.08 -16.51 12.35
N GLY A 95 -12.89 -15.56 11.45
CA GLY A 95 -12.84 -14.14 11.78
C GLY A 95 -13.04 -13.26 10.55
N GLU A 96 -13.24 -11.97 10.80
CA GLU A 96 -13.34 -10.96 9.75
C GLU A 96 -11.98 -10.65 9.13
N TRP A 97 -12.00 -10.07 7.93
CA TRP A 97 -10.77 -9.64 7.27
C TRP A 97 -10.21 -8.40 7.97
N PRO A 98 -8.97 -8.43 8.50
CA PRO A 98 -8.50 -7.40 9.43
C PRO A 98 -8.03 -6.10 8.76
N ARG A 99 -7.75 -6.12 7.46
CA ARG A 99 -7.15 -5.00 6.73
C ARG A 99 -8.21 -4.20 5.96
N HIS A 100 -8.31 -2.91 6.28
CA HIS A 100 -9.16 -1.97 5.56
C HIS A 100 -8.34 -0.94 4.78
N GLU A 101 -7.06 -0.77 5.12
CA GLU A 101 -6.20 0.27 4.58
C GLU A 101 -4.97 -0.27 3.85
N PHE A 102 -4.52 0.50 2.86
CA PHE A 102 -3.29 0.25 2.12
C PHE A 102 -2.64 1.58 1.71
N PHE A 103 -1.41 1.79 2.16
CA PHE A 103 -0.62 2.98 1.89
C PHE A 103 0.23 2.77 0.62
N HIS A 104 0.08 3.65 -0.35
CA HIS A 104 0.84 3.60 -1.60
C HIS A 104 2.08 4.47 -1.44
N TRP A 105 3.25 3.84 -1.40
CA TRP A 105 4.55 4.49 -1.30
C TRP A 105 5.27 4.48 -2.64
N SER A 106 5.84 5.60 -3.06
CA SER A 106 6.72 5.68 -4.22
C SER A 106 8.09 5.05 -3.94
N ASP A 107 8.83 4.78 -5.01
CA ASP A 107 10.25 4.40 -4.96
C ASP A 107 11.13 5.44 -4.24
N SER A 108 10.76 6.72 -4.35
CA SER A 108 11.38 7.84 -3.66
C SER A 108 10.98 7.99 -2.18
N GLY A 109 10.11 7.11 -1.66
CA GLY A 109 9.67 7.13 -0.26
C GLY A 109 8.59 8.17 0.06
N SER A 110 7.91 8.72 -0.94
CA SER A 110 6.77 9.60 -0.76
C SER A 110 5.48 8.81 -0.67
N LEU A 111 4.56 9.22 0.22
CA LEU A 111 3.21 8.66 0.25
C LEU A 111 2.40 9.27 -0.90
N VAL A 112 2.08 8.46 -1.91
CA VAL A 112 1.41 8.90 -3.14
C VAL A 112 -0.09 8.67 -3.10
N GLY A 113 -0.57 7.77 -2.25
CA GLY A 113 -2.00 7.50 -2.11
C GLY A 113 -2.35 6.65 -0.90
N LEU A 114 -3.64 6.66 -0.57
CA LEU A 114 -4.26 5.81 0.44
C LEU A 114 -5.41 5.07 -0.22
N ARG A 115 -5.49 3.76 0.01
CA ARG A 115 -6.73 3.03 -0.18
C ARG A 115 -7.33 2.72 1.19
N TYR A 116 -8.63 2.96 1.32
CA TYR A 116 -9.44 2.55 2.45
C TYR A 116 -10.71 1.88 1.92
N ASP A 117 -10.82 0.58 2.12
CA ASP A 117 -11.85 -0.30 1.53
C ASP A 117 -11.98 -0.11 0.01
N ARG A 118 -13.09 0.49 -0.42
CA ARG A 118 -13.42 0.79 -1.81
C ARG A 118 -12.79 2.10 -2.29
N TRP A 119 -12.45 3.00 -1.38
CA TRP A 119 -11.98 4.33 -1.71
C TRP A 119 -10.49 4.31 -1.94
N LYS A 120 -10.06 4.93 -3.03
CA LYS A 120 -8.65 5.26 -3.26
C LYS A 120 -8.50 6.76 -3.41
N ILE A 121 -7.57 7.30 -2.66
CA ILE A 121 -7.21 8.71 -2.64
C ILE A 121 -5.79 8.84 -3.15
N VAL A 122 -5.59 9.72 -4.11
CA VAL A 122 -4.30 9.97 -4.74
C VAL A 122 -3.85 11.38 -4.42
N PHE A 123 -2.69 11.49 -3.77
CA PHE A 123 -2.05 12.76 -3.40
C PHE A 123 -1.03 13.20 -4.45
N GLN A 124 -0.34 12.25 -5.06
CA GLN A 124 0.62 12.49 -6.14
C GLN A 124 0.30 11.62 -7.34
N GLU A 125 0.29 12.22 -8.52
CA GLU A 125 -0.08 11.58 -9.77
C GLU A 125 1.13 11.41 -10.69
N GLN A 126 1.39 10.18 -11.13
CA GLN A 126 2.29 9.91 -12.25
C GLN A 126 1.52 10.05 -13.56
N ARG A 127 1.87 11.07 -14.34
CA ARG A 127 1.22 11.41 -15.63
C ARG A 127 1.94 10.83 -16.83
N ALA A 128 3.21 10.48 -16.69
CA ALA A 128 3.99 9.86 -17.75
C ALA A 128 3.56 8.42 -18.02
N HIS A 129 3.99 7.88 -19.16
CA HIS A 129 3.66 6.53 -19.61
C HIS A 129 4.91 5.80 -20.13
N GLY A 130 4.87 4.47 -20.17
CA GLY A 130 5.99 3.68 -20.69
C GLY A 130 7.25 3.83 -19.86
N PHE A 131 8.38 4.11 -20.50
CA PHE A 131 9.66 4.31 -19.82
C PHE A 131 9.77 5.70 -19.15
N ASP A 132 8.96 6.67 -19.60
CA ASP A 132 9.02 8.05 -19.12
C ASP A 132 8.59 8.16 -17.65
N VAL A 133 7.88 7.15 -17.11
CA VAL A 133 7.55 7.05 -15.66
C VAL A 133 8.78 7.03 -14.75
N TRP A 134 9.96 6.69 -15.29
CA TRP A 134 11.23 6.70 -14.56
C TRP A 134 12.02 7.98 -14.77
N GLN A 135 11.61 8.82 -15.73
CA GLN A 135 12.29 10.07 -16.09
C GLN A 135 11.53 11.28 -15.55
N GLU A 136 10.20 11.23 -15.56
CA GLU A 136 9.34 12.32 -15.16
C GLU A 136 8.93 12.23 -13.68
N PRO A 137 8.94 13.37 -12.96
CA PRO A 137 8.50 13.42 -11.58
C PRO A 137 6.98 13.24 -11.47
N MET A 138 6.54 12.73 -10.32
CA MET A 138 5.12 12.73 -9.98
C MET A 138 4.64 14.15 -9.68
N VAL A 139 3.38 14.45 -10.02
CA VAL A 139 2.75 15.75 -9.78
C VAL A 139 1.96 15.72 -8.49
N THR A 140 2.38 16.51 -7.49
CA THR A 140 1.60 16.72 -6.26
C THR A 140 0.32 17.48 -6.55
N LEU A 141 -0.81 16.92 -6.11
CA LEU A 141 -2.14 17.46 -6.35
C LEU A 141 -2.55 18.41 -5.23
N ARG A 142 -3.14 19.56 -5.58
CA ARG A 142 -3.73 20.48 -4.59
C ARG A 142 -5.03 19.96 -3.99
N MET A 143 -5.81 19.25 -4.81
CA MET A 143 -6.98 18.52 -4.38
C MET A 143 -6.72 17.05 -4.71
N PRO A 144 -6.67 16.16 -3.71
CA PRO A 144 -6.46 14.73 -3.94
C PRO A 144 -7.54 14.18 -4.88
N LYS A 145 -7.16 13.28 -5.79
CA LYS A 145 -8.16 12.56 -6.59
C LYS A 145 -8.79 11.48 -5.72
N LEU A 146 -10.11 11.33 -5.83
CA LEU A 146 -10.87 10.25 -5.21
C LEU A 146 -11.36 9.29 -6.29
N PHE A 147 -11.26 8.00 -6.01
CA PHE A 147 -11.72 6.89 -6.83
C PHE A 147 -12.47 5.87 -5.99
N ASP A 148 -13.45 5.22 -6.60
CA ASP A 148 -14.11 4.04 -6.06
C ASP A 148 -13.65 2.81 -6.82
N LEU A 149 -12.71 2.05 -6.27
CA LEU A 149 -12.10 0.88 -6.91
C LEU A 149 -13.06 -0.30 -7.08
N ARG A 150 -14.23 -0.29 -6.40
CA ARG A 150 -15.26 -1.32 -6.60
C ARG A 150 -16.09 -1.02 -7.84
N ALA A 151 -16.37 0.26 -8.12
CA ALA A 151 -17.12 0.69 -9.29
C ALA A 151 -16.22 0.92 -10.52
N ASP A 152 -15.03 1.48 -10.30
CA ASP A 152 -14.03 1.80 -11.31
C ASP A 152 -12.67 1.17 -10.93
N PRO A 153 -12.54 -0.17 -11.04
CA PRO A 153 -11.30 -0.86 -10.71
C PRO A 153 -10.13 -0.47 -11.62
N PHE A 154 -10.41 0.21 -12.73
CA PHE A 154 -9.43 0.64 -13.72
C PHE A 154 -9.09 2.13 -13.63
N GLU A 155 -9.65 2.87 -12.67
CA GLU A 155 -9.34 4.29 -12.47
C GLU A 155 -9.49 5.12 -13.76
N ARG A 156 -10.50 4.80 -14.57
CA ARG A 156 -10.75 5.41 -15.89
C ARG A 156 -11.74 6.57 -15.84
N ALA A 157 -12.61 6.59 -14.84
CA ALA A 157 -13.69 7.57 -14.76
C ALA A 157 -13.17 9.02 -14.72
N ASP A 158 -11.94 9.24 -14.26
CA ASP A 158 -11.29 10.55 -14.27
C ASP A 158 -11.12 11.15 -15.67
N HIS A 159 -11.01 10.34 -16.71
CA HIS A 159 -10.85 10.80 -18.09
C HIS A 159 -12.04 10.47 -18.99
N GLU A 160 -12.75 9.37 -18.70
CA GLU A 160 -13.79 8.83 -19.59
C GLU A 160 -15.21 9.22 -19.17
N SER A 161 -15.43 9.68 -17.93
CA SER A 161 -16.76 9.96 -17.41
C SER A 161 -17.13 11.45 -17.48
N ILE A 162 -18.36 11.72 -17.91
CA ILE A 162 -18.96 13.05 -17.89
C ILE A 162 -19.41 13.36 -16.45
N GLY A 163 -18.90 14.45 -15.87
CA GLY A 163 -19.32 14.91 -14.54
C GLY A 163 -18.57 14.27 -13.37
N TYR A 164 -17.48 13.54 -13.61
CA TYR A 164 -16.69 12.93 -12.53
C TYR A 164 -16.13 13.96 -11.54
N SER A 165 -15.81 15.17 -11.99
CA SER A 165 -15.42 16.27 -11.12
C SER A 165 -16.53 16.65 -10.12
N LYS A 166 -17.79 16.67 -10.56
CA LYS A 166 -18.95 16.93 -9.69
C LYS A 166 -19.10 15.79 -8.68
N TRP A 167 -19.06 14.54 -9.15
CA TRP A 167 -19.11 13.37 -8.29
C TRP A 167 -18.01 13.41 -7.22
N ARG A 168 -16.77 13.77 -7.58
CA ARG A 168 -15.66 13.90 -6.63
C ARG A 168 -15.92 14.96 -5.56
N VAL A 169 -16.46 16.12 -5.95
CA VAL A 169 -16.81 17.19 -4.98
C VAL A 169 -17.91 16.74 -4.04
N GLU A 170 -18.95 16.07 -4.56
CA GLU A 170 -20.04 15.51 -3.74
C GLU A 170 -19.54 14.44 -2.75
N HIS A 171 -18.43 13.76 -3.08
CA HIS A 171 -17.80 12.74 -2.24
C HIS A 171 -16.55 13.26 -1.49
N ALA A 172 -16.29 14.57 -1.49
CA ALA A 172 -15.13 15.15 -0.83
C ALA A 172 -15.12 14.90 0.69
N TYR A 173 -16.27 14.58 1.29
CA TYR A 173 -16.38 14.15 2.69
C TYR A 173 -15.51 12.93 3.02
N ALA A 174 -15.17 12.08 2.04
CA ALA A 174 -14.29 10.93 2.22
C ALA A 174 -12.80 11.32 2.34
N ILE A 175 -12.41 12.51 1.90
CA ILE A 175 -11.01 12.95 1.87
C ILE A 175 -10.49 13.30 3.27
N LEU A 176 -11.28 13.99 4.08
CA LEU A 176 -10.83 14.43 5.41
C LEU A 176 -10.52 13.27 6.38
N PRO A 177 -11.38 12.23 6.51
CA PRO A 177 -11.06 11.06 7.34
C PRO A 177 -9.77 10.36 6.88
N ALA A 178 -9.54 10.29 5.57
CA ALA A 178 -8.35 9.68 5.01
C ALA A 178 -7.07 10.44 5.38
N VAL A 179 -7.10 11.78 5.43
CA VAL A 179 -5.98 12.57 5.95
C VAL A 179 -5.72 12.22 7.41
N GLY A 180 -6.75 12.02 8.23
CA GLY A 180 -6.60 11.56 9.62
C GLY A 180 -5.87 10.21 9.72
N TYR A 181 -6.25 9.23 8.90
CA TYR A 181 -5.56 7.93 8.83
C TYR A 181 -4.10 8.06 8.41
N VAL A 182 -3.83 8.90 7.40
CA VAL A 182 -2.46 9.18 6.95
C VAL A 182 -1.65 9.83 8.06
N SER A 183 -2.20 10.84 8.75
CA SER A 183 -1.53 11.49 9.86
C SER A 183 -1.23 10.53 11.01
N GLN A 184 -2.16 9.62 11.33
CA GLN A 184 -1.93 8.59 12.35
C GLN A 184 -0.80 7.64 11.94
N HIS A 185 -0.80 7.16 10.69
CA HIS A 185 0.24 6.28 10.20
C HIS A 185 1.62 6.96 10.17
N LEU A 186 1.69 8.18 9.63
CA LEU A 186 2.93 8.98 9.62
C LEU A 186 3.40 9.34 11.03
N GLY A 187 2.48 9.47 12.00
CA GLY A 187 2.81 9.67 13.40
C GLY A 187 3.62 8.53 14.01
N THR A 188 3.45 7.29 13.52
CA THR A 188 4.22 6.13 14.00
C THR A 188 5.72 6.28 13.69
N HIS A 189 6.08 7.04 12.66
CA HIS A 189 7.48 7.28 12.29
C HIS A 189 8.26 8.11 13.31
N ALA A 190 7.56 8.82 14.22
CA ALA A 190 8.23 9.52 15.32
C ALA A 190 8.89 8.53 16.28
N ASP A 191 8.19 7.43 16.60
CA ASP A 191 8.69 6.37 17.49
C ASP A 191 9.49 5.30 16.73
N PHE A 192 9.18 5.11 15.44
CA PHE A 192 9.76 4.08 14.59
C PHE A 192 10.23 4.68 13.25
N PRO A 193 11.37 5.40 13.23
CA PRO A 193 11.85 6.05 12.02
C PRO A 193 12.25 5.02 10.94
N PRO A 194 12.13 5.37 9.65
CA PRO A 194 12.53 4.49 8.56
C PRO A 194 13.99 4.03 8.70
N ARG A 195 14.20 2.71 8.68
CA ARG A 195 15.54 2.11 8.84
C ARG A 195 16.42 2.26 7.60
N GLN A 196 15.80 2.45 6.43
CA GLN A 196 16.48 2.62 5.16
C GLN A 196 15.98 3.90 4.49
N LYS A 197 16.91 4.77 4.09
CA LYS A 197 16.58 5.93 3.25
C LYS A 197 16.21 5.44 1.85
N ALA A 198 15.20 6.04 1.25
CA ALA A 198 14.84 5.77 -0.14
C ALA A 198 16.01 6.14 -1.07
N GLY A 199 16.26 5.27 -2.05
CA GLY A 199 17.22 5.57 -3.11
C GLY A 199 16.68 6.70 -3.98
N THR A 200 17.54 7.63 -4.37
CA THR A 200 17.20 8.65 -5.37
C THR A 200 18.22 8.66 -6.49
N PHE A 201 17.76 8.91 -7.71
CA PHE A 201 18.61 9.23 -8.85
C PHE A 201 18.99 10.71 -8.89
N GLY A 202 18.36 11.55 -8.06
CA GLY A 202 18.63 12.97 -7.98
C GLY A 202 19.96 13.30 -7.30
N LEU A 203 20.56 14.42 -7.73
CA LEU A 203 21.81 14.91 -7.14
C LEU A 203 21.61 15.49 -5.73
N ASP A 204 20.39 15.77 -5.30
CA ASP A 204 20.11 16.41 -4.01
C ASP A 204 20.67 15.62 -2.82
N GLN A 205 20.59 14.28 -2.84
CA GLN A 205 21.21 13.46 -1.78
C GLN A 205 22.75 13.47 -1.86
N VAL A 206 23.33 13.60 -3.06
CA VAL A 206 24.78 13.72 -3.24
C VAL A 206 25.25 15.08 -2.74
N LEU A 207 24.54 16.15 -3.09
CA LEU A 207 24.78 17.52 -2.65
C LEU A 207 24.63 17.65 -1.14
N GLN A 208 23.58 17.06 -0.55
CA GLN A 208 23.38 17.05 0.90
C GLN A 208 24.54 16.35 1.62
N LYS A 209 25.00 15.19 1.12
CA LYS A 209 26.18 14.50 1.70
C LYS A 209 27.47 15.31 1.56
N LEU A 210 27.65 16.04 0.46
CA LEU A 210 28.81 16.90 0.25
C LEU A 210 28.79 18.13 1.16
N GLN A 211 27.61 18.71 1.39
CA GLN A 211 27.41 19.83 2.32
C GLN A 211 27.63 19.39 3.76
N GLU A 212 27.03 18.28 4.19
CA GLU A 212 27.23 17.69 5.53
C GLU A 212 28.69 17.26 5.76
N GLY A 213 29.43 16.88 4.72
CA GLY A 213 30.85 16.53 4.78
C GLY A 213 31.81 17.72 4.80
N GLY A 214 31.35 18.91 4.39
CA GLY A 214 32.14 20.15 4.34
C GLY A 214 32.03 21.03 5.60
N GLU A 215 31.11 20.72 6.52
CA GLU A 215 30.93 21.42 7.80
C GLU A 215 31.82 20.88 8.94
N LYS A 216 33.01 20.36 8.62
CA LYS A 216 34.02 19.96 9.63
C LYS A 216 35.15 20.96 9.76
#